data_AF-A0A0J0XD53-F1
#
_entry.id   AF-A0A0J0XD53-F1
#
_cell.length_a   1.000
_cell.length_b   1.000
_cell.length_c   1.000
_cell.angle_alpha   90.00
_cell.angle_beta   90.00
_cell.angle_gamma   90.00
#
_symmetry.space_group_name_H-M   'P 1'
#
loop_
_entity.id
_entity.type
_entity.pdbx_description
1 polymer ?
#
loop_
_entity_poly.entity_id
_entity_poly.type
_entity_poly.pdbx_seq_one_letter_code
_entity_poly.pdbx_strand_id
1 'polypeptide(L)'
;MSLDPFEARLQFLKLVRTLNASQQSIQKVVTFAVKYGAKCGEDLWECVGDEIGKCSLNARINILYLLDSLAETSAALGAPDAPYLPLIERALPDLVSAVVPSTRDGLLNARSARLILESWRARRVLDPSAVDAALKILAERTAAAHADERHEDKKMARTDVLRRIEEDRERQKRLRERMWILPIPPLRAALPSPASPSPFALTPASPRPLERVAKRKRADDMPPPRAPGGLPLDVEFEQMWEGTSDLDEDELERMHEYARAAGLEVPQ
;
A
#
# COMPACT_ATOMS: atom_id res chain seq x y z
N MET A 1 22.10 22.76 -6.89
CA MET A 1 21.51 24.12 -6.81
C MET A 1 20.38 24.05 -5.79
N SER A 2 20.47 24.78 -4.68
CA SER A 2 19.38 24.84 -3.69
C SER A 2 18.34 25.85 -4.18
N LEU A 3 17.09 25.43 -4.31
CA LEU A 3 15.97 26.36 -4.46
C LEU A 3 15.74 27.11 -3.16
N ASP A 4 15.32 28.37 -3.27
CA ASP A 4 14.80 29.12 -2.13
C ASP A 4 13.35 28.68 -1.79
N PRO A 5 12.83 28.99 -0.59
CA PRO A 5 11.49 28.56 -0.17
C PRO A 5 10.35 29.10 -1.04
N PHE A 6 10.49 30.32 -1.56
CA PHE A 6 9.44 30.94 -2.38
C PHE A 6 9.32 30.27 -3.76
N GLU A 7 10.45 30.02 -4.41
CA GLU A 7 10.53 29.30 -5.67
C GLU A 7 10.10 27.84 -5.48
N ALA A 8 10.52 27.18 -4.39
CA ALA A 8 10.07 25.84 -4.05
C ALA A 8 8.55 25.77 -3.92
N ARG A 9 7.92 26.73 -3.22
CA ARG A 9 6.46 26.85 -3.11
C ARG A 9 5.80 27.02 -4.47
N LEU A 10 6.30 27.92 -5.32
CA LEU A 10 5.70 28.16 -6.64
C LEU A 10 5.80 26.93 -7.54
N GLN A 11 6.94 26.23 -7.53
CA GLN A 11 7.13 25.01 -8.30
C GLN A 11 6.26 23.86 -7.77
N PHE A 12 6.20 23.69 -6.45
CA PHE A 12 5.38 22.65 -5.82
C PHE A 12 3.89 22.85 -6.09
N LEU A 13 3.37 24.07 -5.98
CA LEU A 13 1.98 24.39 -6.29
C LEU A 13 1.60 24.04 -7.73
N LYS A 14 2.50 24.25 -8.70
CA LYS A 14 2.27 23.84 -10.09
C LYS A 14 2.09 22.32 -10.21
N LEU A 15 2.89 21.55 -9.46
CA LEU A 15 2.77 20.09 -9.44
C LEU A 15 1.47 19.64 -8.77
N VAL A 16 1.12 20.22 -7.61
CA VAL A 16 -0.12 19.89 -6.89
C VAL A 16 -1.38 20.24 -7.72
N ARG A 17 -1.38 21.39 -8.42
CA ARG A 17 -2.51 21.82 -9.26
C ARG A 17 -2.71 20.97 -10.51
N THR A 18 -1.66 20.31 -10.98
CA THR A 18 -1.71 19.40 -12.14
C THR A 18 -1.75 17.93 -11.73
N LEU A 19 -1.91 17.67 -10.43
CA LEU A 19 -2.00 16.33 -9.86
C LEU A 19 -3.23 15.60 -10.40
N ASN A 20 -2.99 14.44 -10.97
CA ASN A 20 -4.03 13.54 -11.45
C ASN A 20 -3.85 12.15 -10.83
N ALA A 21 -4.71 11.22 -11.23
CA ALA A 21 -4.69 9.87 -10.70
C ALA A 21 -3.34 9.17 -10.98
N SER A 22 -2.71 9.32 -12.13
CA SER A 22 -1.56 8.49 -12.55
C SER A 22 -0.42 8.39 -11.53
N GLN A 23 0.22 7.22 -11.48
CA GLN A 23 1.37 6.99 -10.59
C GLN A 23 2.51 7.98 -10.84
N GLN A 24 2.77 8.32 -12.10
CA GLN A 24 3.83 9.27 -12.46
C GLN A 24 3.54 10.68 -11.92
N SER A 25 2.28 11.12 -11.96
CA SER A 25 1.89 12.43 -11.42
C SER A 25 2.11 12.49 -9.90
N ILE A 26 1.67 11.45 -9.19
CA ILE A 26 1.86 11.34 -7.73
C ILE A 26 3.34 11.30 -7.37
N GLN A 27 4.12 10.41 -8.01
CA GLN A 27 5.55 10.24 -7.68
C GLN A 27 6.38 11.50 -7.97
N LYS A 28 6.02 12.28 -8.99
CA LYS A 28 6.67 13.58 -9.24
C LYS A 28 6.52 14.54 -8.06
N VAL A 29 5.32 14.61 -7.47
CA VAL A 29 5.07 15.47 -6.30
C VAL A 29 5.78 14.92 -5.06
N VAL A 30 5.70 13.62 -4.80
CA VAL A 30 6.39 12.97 -3.66
C VAL A 30 7.89 13.18 -3.72
N THR A 31 8.51 12.93 -4.88
CA THR A 31 9.94 13.12 -5.09
C THR A 31 10.34 14.58 -4.84
N PHE A 32 9.54 15.54 -5.29
CA PHE A 32 9.79 16.95 -5.02
C PHE A 32 9.69 17.26 -3.52
N ALA A 33 8.62 16.79 -2.86
CA ALA A 33 8.40 17.01 -1.44
C ALA A 33 9.60 16.52 -0.61
N VAL A 34 9.99 15.26 -0.77
CA VAL A 34 11.14 14.66 -0.06
C VAL A 34 12.44 15.40 -0.37
N LYS A 35 12.69 15.75 -1.64
CA LYS A 35 13.93 16.42 -2.04
C LYS A 35 14.15 17.77 -1.34
N TYR A 36 13.07 18.48 -1.03
CA TYR A 36 13.12 19.80 -0.39
C TYR A 36 12.56 19.81 1.05
N GLY A 37 12.18 18.65 1.59
CA GLY A 37 11.48 18.52 2.87
C GLY A 37 12.28 19.02 4.06
N ALA A 38 13.59 18.75 4.10
CA ALA A 38 14.48 19.22 5.16
C ALA A 38 14.56 20.76 5.30
N LYS A 39 14.25 21.51 4.24
CA LYS A 39 14.33 22.97 4.22
C LYS A 39 12.98 23.66 4.16
N CYS A 40 12.05 23.09 3.39
CA CYS A 40 10.78 23.71 3.05
C CYS A 40 9.58 22.84 3.46
N GLY A 41 9.77 21.80 4.29
CA GLY A 41 8.73 20.82 4.60
C GLY A 41 7.40 21.43 5.07
N GLU A 42 7.47 22.39 6.00
CA GLU A 42 6.30 23.12 6.52
C GLU A 42 5.64 23.98 5.42
N ASP A 43 6.42 24.77 4.65
CA ASP A 43 5.88 25.59 3.55
C ASP A 43 5.20 24.73 2.47
N LEU A 44 5.79 23.57 2.15
CA LEU A 44 5.23 22.62 1.20
C LEU A 44 3.95 21.98 1.74
N TRP A 45 3.89 21.70 3.05
CA TRP A 45 2.68 21.21 3.70
C TRP A 45 1.55 22.25 3.67
N GLU A 46 1.86 23.52 3.96
CA GLU A 46 0.89 24.61 3.83
C GLU A 46 0.29 24.69 2.42
N CYS A 47 1.10 24.47 1.38
CA CYS A 47 0.62 24.43 0.01
C CYS A 47 -0.41 23.31 -0.23
N VAL A 48 -0.22 22.14 0.39
CA VAL A 48 -1.19 21.03 0.28
C VAL A 48 -2.50 21.40 0.98
N GLY A 49 -2.42 21.94 2.20
CA GLY A 49 -3.59 22.37 2.98
C GLY A 49 -4.37 23.51 2.30
N ASP A 50 -3.67 24.44 1.67
CA ASP A 50 -4.27 25.52 0.88
C ASP A 50 -5.03 24.99 -0.34
N GLU A 51 -4.42 24.05 -1.09
CA GLU A 51 -4.99 23.54 -2.33
C GLU A 51 -6.17 22.60 -2.08
N ILE A 52 -6.15 21.78 -1.02
CA ILE A 52 -7.27 20.87 -0.72
C ILE A 52 -8.57 21.64 -0.43
N GLY A 53 -8.47 22.84 0.17
CA GLY A 53 -9.62 23.70 0.45
C GLY A 53 -10.22 24.34 -0.80
N LYS A 54 -9.41 24.60 -1.84
CA LYS A 54 -9.78 25.40 -3.03
C LYS A 54 -10.12 24.57 -4.26
N CYS A 55 -9.72 23.29 -4.30
CA CYS A 55 -9.85 22.45 -5.48
C CYS A 55 -11.16 21.64 -5.54
N SER A 56 -11.44 21.07 -6.73
CA SER A 56 -12.59 20.19 -6.98
C SER A 56 -12.55 18.93 -6.12
N LEU A 57 -13.71 18.30 -5.87
CA LEU A 57 -13.80 17.04 -5.12
C LEU A 57 -12.90 15.93 -5.68
N ASN A 58 -12.71 15.92 -7.00
CA ASN A 58 -11.80 14.97 -7.66
C ASN A 58 -10.32 15.26 -7.40
N ALA A 59 -9.94 16.54 -7.36
CA ALA A 59 -8.59 16.93 -6.98
C ALA A 59 -8.31 16.62 -5.50
N ARG A 60 -9.31 16.77 -4.61
CA ARG A 60 -9.17 16.41 -3.19
C ARG A 60 -8.84 14.93 -2.98
N ILE A 61 -9.51 14.03 -3.71
CA ILE A 61 -9.16 12.60 -3.62
C ILE A 61 -7.78 12.32 -4.23
N ASN A 62 -7.38 13.01 -5.30
CA ASN A 62 -5.99 12.92 -5.81
C ASN A 62 -4.97 13.31 -4.75
N ILE A 63 -5.22 14.40 -4.01
CA ILE A 63 -4.38 14.83 -2.90
C ILE A 63 -4.32 13.72 -1.82
N LEU A 64 -5.43 13.05 -1.50
CA LEU A 64 -5.39 11.94 -0.54
C LEU A 64 -4.50 10.76 -1.01
N TYR A 65 -4.54 10.41 -2.31
CA TYR A 65 -3.63 9.41 -2.86
C TYR A 65 -2.16 9.88 -2.90
N LEU A 66 -1.93 11.16 -3.11
CA LEU A 66 -0.60 11.76 -2.94
C LEU A 66 -0.13 11.60 -1.49
N LEU A 67 -0.99 11.91 -0.52
CA LEU A 67 -0.67 11.77 0.91
C LEU A 67 -0.42 10.31 1.30
N ASP A 68 -1.13 9.34 0.71
CA ASP A 68 -0.86 7.91 0.93
C ASP A 68 0.57 7.55 0.53
N SER A 69 0.97 7.92 -0.69
CA SER A 69 2.34 7.67 -1.16
C SER A 69 3.40 8.49 -0.41
N LEU A 70 3.08 9.71 -0.01
CA LEU A 70 4.00 10.57 0.74
C LEU A 70 4.20 10.05 2.16
N ALA A 71 3.15 9.58 2.82
CA ALA A 71 3.22 8.99 4.16
C ALA A 71 4.05 7.70 4.14
N GLU A 72 3.82 6.81 3.17
CA GLU A 72 4.62 5.58 3.00
C GLU A 72 6.11 5.90 2.79
N THR A 73 6.41 6.91 1.96
CA THR A 73 7.79 7.36 1.71
C THR A 73 8.40 8.03 2.94
N SER A 74 7.61 8.82 3.67
CA SER A 74 8.05 9.50 4.89
C SER A 74 8.31 8.53 6.04
N ALA A 75 7.54 7.45 6.13
CA ALA A 75 7.78 6.37 7.08
C ALA A 75 9.09 5.63 6.81
N ALA A 76 9.48 5.50 5.53
CA ALA A 76 10.74 4.86 5.14
C ALA A 76 11.97 5.76 5.36
N LEU A 77 11.86 7.07 5.08
CA LEU A 77 12.99 8.01 5.12
C LEU A 77 13.15 8.73 6.47
N GLY A 78 12.05 9.07 7.13
CA GLY A 78 12.05 9.84 8.38
C GLY A 78 12.46 11.31 8.23
N ALA A 79 12.52 11.99 9.37
CA ALA A 79 13.02 13.36 9.46
C ALA A 79 14.57 13.39 9.41
N PRO A 80 15.21 14.45 8.88
CA PRO A 80 14.60 15.72 8.45
C PRO A 80 14.08 15.74 7.01
N ASP A 81 14.43 14.76 6.18
CA ASP A 81 14.16 14.80 4.73
C ASP A 81 12.67 14.63 4.38
N ALA A 82 11.92 13.88 5.20
CA ALA A 82 10.49 13.65 5.00
C ALA A 82 9.67 13.90 6.30
N PRO A 83 9.52 15.16 6.73
CA PRO A 83 8.90 15.52 8.02
C PRO A 83 7.36 15.47 8.01
N TYR A 84 6.74 14.76 7.07
CA TYR A 84 5.31 14.92 6.75
C TYR A 84 4.36 14.10 7.61
N LEU A 85 4.81 12.98 8.22
CA LEU A 85 3.94 12.13 9.05
C LEU A 85 3.21 12.88 10.17
N PRO A 86 3.89 13.63 11.06
CA PRO A 86 3.19 14.36 12.12
C PRO A 86 2.25 15.44 11.59
N LEU A 87 2.54 16.02 10.43
CA LEU A 87 1.70 17.02 9.77
C LEU A 87 0.40 16.40 9.25
N ILE A 88 0.50 15.22 8.61
CA ILE A 88 -0.64 14.44 8.13
C ILE A 88 -1.49 13.96 9.31
N GLU A 89 -0.88 13.43 10.35
CA GLU A 89 -1.59 12.92 11.53
C GLU A 89 -2.40 14.01 12.23
N ARG A 90 -1.81 15.21 12.42
CA ARG A 90 -2.50 16.35 13.02
C ARG A 90 -3.68 16.84 12.17
N ALA A 91 -3.56 16.80 10.85
CA ALA A 91 -4.58 17.31 9.93
C ALA A 91 -5.63 16.26 9.52
N LEU A 92 -5.52 15.01 9.99
CA LEU A 92 -6.39 13.90 9.59
C LEU A 92 -7.90 14.23 9.66
N PRO A 93 -8.41 14.86 10.75
CA PRO A 93 -9.83 15.22 10.84
C PRO A 93 -10.28 16.20 9.75
N ASP A 94 -9.45 17.19 9.46
CA ASP A 94 -9.73 18.22 8.46
C ASP A 94 -9.60 17.67 7.03
N LEU A 95 -8.61 16.80 6.79
CA LEU A 95 -8.44 16.09 5.52
C LEU A 95 -9.67 15.23 5.20
N VAL A 96 -10.16 14.44 6.16
CA VAL A 96 -11.38 13.64 5.97
C VAL A 96 -12.58 14.54 5.68
N SER A 97 -12.72 15.64 6.43
CA SER A 97 -13.80 16.62 6.24
C SER A 97 -13.76 17.27 4.84
N ALA A 98 -12.56 17.54 4.32
CA ALA A 98 -12.38 18.14 3.00
C ALA A 98 -12.60 17.14 1.86
N VAL A 99 -12.04 15.92 1.96
CA VAL A 99 -12.12 14.89 0.92
C VAL A 99 -13.50 14.25 0.84
N VAL A 100 -14.16 14.07 1.98
CA VAL A 100 -15.51 13.52 2.09
C VAL A 100 -16.40 14.55 2.81
N PRO A 101 -16.89 15.57 2.08
CA PRO A 101 -17.89 16.48 2.64
C PRO A 101 -19.15 15.71 3.07
N SER A 102 -19.92 16.27 3.99
CA SER A 102 -21.20 15.69 4.44
C SER A 102 -22.32 15.74 3.39
N THR A 103 -22.02 16.18 2.17
CA THR A 103 -22.95 16.20 1.03
C THR A 103 -22.96 14.85 0.31
N ARG A 104 -24.00 14.60 -0.47
CA ARG A 104 -24.15 13.37 -1.27
C ARG A 104 -22.97 13.13 -2.22
N ASP A 105 -22.39 14.19 -2.78
CA ASP A 105 -21.18 14.10 -3.62
C ASP A 105 -19.98 13.50 -2.88
N GLY A 106 -19.86 13.74 -1.55
CA GLY A 106 -18.78 13.19 -0.74
C GLY A 106 -18.72 11.66 -0.75
N LEU A 107 -19.86 11.00 -0.94
CA LEU A 107 -19.96 9.54 -1.06
C LEU A 107 -19.10 8.98 -2.21
N LEU A 108 -18.87 9.77 -3.26
CA LEU A 108 -18.01 9.39 -4.38
C LEU A 108 -16.56 9.12 -3.95
N ASN A 109 -16.10 9.71 -2.84
CA ASN A 109 -14.76 9.52 -2.29
C ASN A 109 -14.73 8.59 -1.08
N ALA A 110 -15.88 8.29 -0.45
CA ALA A 110 -15.96 7.64 0.85
C ALA A 110 -15.28 6.26 0.89
N ARG A 111 -15.51 5.42 -0.13
CA ARG A 111 -14.89 4.08 -0.22
C ARG A 111 -13.37 4.17 -0.32
N SER A 112 -12.86 5.03 -1.20
CA SER A 112 -11.42 5.19 -1.41
C SER A 112 -10.73 5.77 -0.17
N ALA A 113 -11.35 6.76 0.48
CA ALA A 113 -10.82 7.32 1.72
C ALA A 113 -10.76 6.29 2.85
N ARG A 114 -11.81 5.48 3.01
CA ARG A 114 -11.84 4.38 3.99
C ARG A 114 -10.70 3.39 3.74
N LEU A 115 -10.54 2.93 2.50
CA LEU A 115 -9.49 1.96 2.15
C LEU A 115 -8.09 2.49 2.46
N ILE A 116 -7.80 3.76 2.18
CA ILE A 116 -6.51 4.39 2.50
C ILE A 116 -6.29 4.44 4.02
N LEU A 117 -7.29 4.87 4.79
CA LEU A 117 -7.21 4.95 6.25
C LEU A 117 -7.02 3.56 6.88
N GLU A 118 -7.80 2.55 6.46
CA GLU A 118 -7.64 1.16 6.91
C GLU A 118 -6.24 0.62 6.59
N SER A 119 -5.71 0.98 5.42
CA SER A 119 -4.34 0.68 5.00
C SER A 119 -3.28 1.33 5.89
N TRP A 120 -3.43 2.62 6.25
CA TRP A 120 -2.54 3.30 7.19
C TRP A 120 -2.57 2.68 8.58
N ARG A 121 -3.76 2.29 9.06
CA ARG A 121 -3.93 1.59 10.33
C ARG A 121 -3.24 0.23 10.32
N ALA A 122 -3.50 -0.60 9.30
CA ALA A 122 -2.97 -1.96 9.20
C ALA A 122 -1.43 -1.97 9.09
N ARG A 123 -0.87 -1.04 8.29
CA ARG A 123 0.59 -0.91 8.11
C ARG A 123 1.27 -0.08 9.21
N ARG A 124 0.53 0.47 10.18
CA ARG A 124 1.03 1.37 11.23
C ARG A 124 1.84 2.56 10.66
N VAL A 125 1.38 3.12 9.55
CA VAL A 125 2.01 4.30 8.92
C VAL A 125 1.81 5.55 9.79
N LEU A 126 0.64 5.64 10.44
CA LEU A 126 0.27 6.69 11.41
C LEU A 126 -0.16 6.03 12.72
N ASP A 127 -0.28 6.83 13.78
CA ASP A 127 -0.80 6.33 15.04
C ASP A 127 -2.21 5.71 14.87
N PRO A 128 -2.43 4.45 15.30
CA PRO A 128 -3.71 3.78 15.12
C PRO A 128 -4.89 4.51 15.77
N SER A 129 -4.67 5.21 16.90
CA SER A 129 -5.76 5.93 17.58
C SER A 129 -6.20 7.17 16.81
N ALA A 130 -5.24 7.88 16.20
CA ALA A 130 -5.54 9.00 15.30
C ALA A 130 -6.33 8.53 14.06
N VAL A 131 -5.93 7.40 13.46
CA VAL A 131 -6.64 6.81 12.31
C VAL A 131 -8.04 6.33 12.69
N ASP A 132 -8.21 5.76 13.88
CA ASP A 132 -9.52 5.32 14.37
C ASP A 132 -10.49 6.49 14.58
N ALA A 133 -9.99 7.61 15.12
CA ALA A 133 -10.78 8.84 15.21
C ALA A 133 -11.21 9.33 13.81
N ALA A 134 -10.31 9.32 12.82
CA ALA A 134 -10.62 9.71 11.46
C ALA A 134 -11.62 8.76 10.77
N LEU A 135 -11.51 7.44 10.97
CA LEU A 135 -12.46 6.45 10.47
C LEU A 135 -13.86 6.64 11.08
N LYS A 136 -13.95 6.97 12.37
CA LYS A 136 -15.21 7.32 13.03
C LYS A 136 -15.85 8.55 12.39
N ILE A 137 -15.08 9.63 12.19
CA ILE A 137 -15.54 10.85 11.51
C ILE A 137 -16.05 10.53 10.10
N LEU A 138 -15.32 9.69 9.36
CA LEU A 138 -15.72 9.28 8.00
C LEU A 138 -17.05 8.51 8.01
N ALA A 139 -17.24 7.60 8.97
CA ALA A 139 -18.46 6.81 9.10
C ALA A 139 -19.68 7.69 9.43
N GLU A 140 -19.55 8.60 10.41
CA GLU A 140 -20.59 9.56 10.78
C GLU A 140 -20.97 10.46 9.61
N ARG A 141 -19.99 10.93 8.84
CA ARG A 141 -20.23 11.74 7.64
C ARG A 141 -20.92 10.99 6.52
N THR A 142 -20.51 9.75 6.28
CA THR A 142 -21.14 8.90 5.27
C THR A 142 -22.60 8.66 5.63
N ALA A 143 -22.90 8.38 6.91
CA ALA A 143 -24.27 8.24 7.40
C ALA A 143 -25.09 9.54 7.24
N ALA A 144 -24.50 10.70 7.58
CA ALA A 144 -25.16 12.00 7.41
C ALA A 144 -25.44 12.31 5.93
N ALA A 145 -24.51 12.01 5.03
CA ALA A 145 -24.66 12.23 3.59
C ALA A 145 -25.75 11.34 2.97
N HIS A 146 -25.97 10.14 3.50
CA HIS A 146 -27.09 9.28 3.11
C HIS A 146 -28.45 9.81 3.59
N ALA A 147 -28.48 10.50 4.73
CA ALA A 147 -29.70 11.09 5.30
C ALA A 147 -30.07 12.45 4.69
N ASP A 148 -29.20 13.05 3.88
CA ASP A 148 -29.47 14.35 3.24
C ASP A 148 -30.36 14.20 1.98
N GLU A 149 -31.67 14.24 2.19
CA GLU A 149 -32.69 14.19 1.13
C GLU A 149 -32.81 15.51 0.32
N ARG A 150 -32.18 16.59 0.79
CA ARG A 150 -32.32 17.95 0.21
C ARG A 150 -31.24 18.33 -0.79
N HIS A 151 -30.47 17.36 -1.27
CA HIS A 151 -29.36 17.65 -2.18
C HIS A 151 -29.87 17.98 -3.59
N GLU A 152 -29.78 19.25 -4.00
CA GLU A 152 -29.84 19.59 -5.41
C GLU A 152 -28.62 19.01 -6.12
N ASP A 153 -28.83 18.08 -7.04
CA ASP A 153 -27.78 17.53 -7.89
C ASP A 153 -27.19 18.66 -8.75
N LYS A 154 -26.10 19.28 -8.27
CA LYS A 154 -25.26 20.14 -9.09
C LYS A 154 -24.65 19.27 -10.18
N LYS A 155 -25.26 19.32 -11.37
CA LYS A 155 -24.78 18.60 -12.54
C LYS A 155 -23.36 19.05 -12.85
N MET A 156 -22.40 18.15 -12.63
CA MET A 156 -21.02 18.36 -13.06
C MET A 156 -20.96 18.53 -14.58
N ALA A 157 -20.04 19.36 -15.06
CA ALA A 157 -19.80 19.49 -16.50
C ALA A 157 -19.41 18.13 -17.10
N ARG A 158 -19.89 17.83 -18.31
CA ARG A 158 -19.62 16.53 -18.97
C ARG A 158 -18.12 16.21 -19.07
N THR A 159 -17.29 17.23 -19.28
CA THR A 159 -15.83 17.12 -19.30
C THR A 159 -15.26 16.67 -17.96
N ASP A 160 -15.77 17.19 -16.85
CA ASP A 160 -15.35 16.80 -15.49
C ASP A 160 -15.80 15.39 -15.14
N VAL A 161 -17.00 15.00 -15.57
CA VAL A 161 -17.50 13.63 -15.40
C VAL A 161 -16.60 12.64 -16.13
N LEU A 162 -16.30 12.88 -17.42
CA LEU A 162 -15.43 12.01 -18.22
C LEU A 162 -14.01 11.94 -17.62
N ARG A 163 -13.46 13.08 -17.20
CA ARG A 163 -12.16 13.12 -16.54
C ARG A 163 -12.17 12.29 -15.26
N ARG A 164 -13.22 12.39 -14.45
CA ARG A 164 -13.33 11.61 -13.21
C ARG A 164 -13.48 10.11 -13.49
N ILE A 165 -14.25 9.72 -14.49
CA ILE A 165 -14.37 8.31 -14.92
C ILE A 165 -12.99 7.75 -15.29
N GLU A 166 -12.21 8.49 -16.09
CA GLU A 166 -10.88 8.04 -16.50
C GLU A 166 -9.91 7.97 -15.32
N GLU A 167 -9.96 8.94 -14.41
CA GLU A 167 -9.14 8.93 -13.20
C GLU A 167 -9.50 7.77 -12.27
N ASP A 168 -10.77 7.43 -12.12
CA ASP A 168 -11.21 6.30 -11.31
C ASP A 168 -10.86 4.96 -11.96
N ARG A 169 -10.93 4.87 -13.30
CA ARG A 169 -10.39 3.73 -14.06
C ARG A 169 -8.90 3.53 -13.77
N GLU A 170 -8.13 4.62 -13.77
CA GLU A 170 -6.70 4.60 -13.48
C GLU A 170 -6.40 4.23 -12.01
N ARG A 171 -7.26 4.61 -11.05
CA ARG A 171 -7.13 4.14 -9.65
C ARG A 171 -7.38 2.65 -9.52
N GLN A 172 -8.45 2.15 -10.13
CA GLN A 172 -8.78 0.73 -10.08
C GLN A 172 -7.72 -0.13 -10.77
N LYS A 173 -7.18 0.35 -11.89
CA LYS A 173 -6.04 -0.28 -12.54
C LYS A 173 -4.88 -0.46 -11.57
N ARG A 174 -4.48 0.61 -10.87
CA ARG A 174 -3.39 0.54 -9.87
C ARG A 174 -3.70 -0.35 -8.68
N LEU A 175 -4.93 -0.36 -8.19
CA LEU A 175 -5.34 -1.27 -7.13
C LEU A 175 -5.14 -2.73 -7.55
N ARG A 176 -5.53 -3.07 -8.79
CA ARG A 176 -5.32 -4.41 -9.33
C ARG A 176 -3.84 -4.72 -9.55
N GLU A 177 -3.05 -3.78 -10.07
CA GLU A 177 -1.60 -3.96 -10.22
C GLU A 177 -0.90 -4.20 -8.88
N ARG A 178 -1.34 -3.51 -7.81
CA ARG A 178 -0.80 -3.70 -6.45
C ARG A 178 -1.25 -5.02 -5.81
N MET A 179 -2.43 -5.53 -6.16
CA MET A 179 -3.02 -6.74 -5.56
C MET A 179 -2.12 -7.97 -5.70
N TRP A 180 -1.39 -8.10 -6.81
CA TRP A 180 -0.53 -9.25 -7.09
C TRP A 180 0.91 -9.08 -6.60
N ILE A 181 1.22 -7.97 -5.91
CA ILE A 181 2.55 -7.75 -5.34
C ILE A 181 2.63 -8.48 -4.00
N LEU A 182 3.44 -9.53 -3.97
CA LEU A 182 3.74 -10.26 -2.74
C LEU A 182 4.62 -9.39 -1.81
N PRO A 183 4.30 -9.28 -0.51
CA PRO A 183 5.17 -8.62 0.46
C PRO A 183 6.53 -9.33 0.48
N ILE A 184 7.61 -8.61 0.20
CA ILE A 184 8.96 -9.16 0.34
C ILE A 184 9.25 -9.23 1.85
N PRO A 185 9.39 -10.41 2.47
CA PRO A 185 9.78 -10.45 3.87
C PRO A 185 11.13 -9.76 4.03
N PRO A 186 11.32 -8.98 5.11
CA PRO A 186 12.55 -8.26 5.32
C PRO A 186 13.69 -9.27 5.33
N LEU A 187 14.60 -9.12 4.37
CA LEU A 187 15.85 -9.88 4.34
C LEU A 187 16.60 -9.48 5.62
N ARG A 188 16.40 -10.24 6.71
CA ARG A 188 17.21 -10.06 7.90
C ARG A 188 18.65 -10.13 7.43
N ALA A 189 19.40 -9.06 7.73
CA ALA A 189 20.84 -9.00 7.53
C ALA A 189 21.42 -10.36 7.90
N ALA A 190 22.07 -10.98 6.92
CA ALA A 190 22.72 -12.26 7.08
C ALA A 190 23.40 -12.29 8.46
N LEU A 191 23.00 -13.25 9.29
CA LEU A 191 23.75 -13.62 10.48
C LEU A 191 25.24 -13.69 10.09
N PRO A 192 26.18 -13.25 10.95
CA PRO A 192 27.60 -13.34 10.63
C PRO A 192 27.92 -14.78 10.27
N SER A 193 28.25 -15.00 9.00
CA SER A 193 28.65 -16.30 8.47
C SER A 193 29.84 -16.78 9.30
N PRO A 194 29.79 -17.96 9.96
CA PRO A 194 31.00 -18.55 10.49
C PRO A 194 31.86 -18.93 9.29
N ALA A 195 32.94 -18.18 9.12
CA ALA A 195 34.09 -18.41 8.25
C ALA A 195 33.95 -19.57 7.26
N SER A 196 33.79 -19.22 5.98
CA SER A 196 34.00 -20.14 4.87
C SER A 196 35.42 -20.73 4.95
N PRO A 197 35.63 -22.06 5.02
CA PRO A 197 36.94 -22.62 4.81
C PRO A 197 37.27 -22.63 3.31
N SER A 198 38.45 -22.10 3.01
CA SER A 198 39.11 -21.99 1.70
C SER A 198 38.87 -23.16 0.72
N PRO A 199 38.77 -22.92 -0.60
CA PRO A 199 38.43 -23.93 -1.61
C PRO A 199 39.58 -24.89 -1.98
N PHE A 200 40.65 -24.98 -1.21
CA PHE A 200 41.80 -25.84 -1.50
C PHE A 200 42.02 -26.90 -0.40
N ALA A 201 41.26 -27.99 -0.46
CA ALA A 201 41.66 -29.27 0.13
C ALA A 201 40.92 -30.43 -0.56
N LEU A 202 41.43 -30.86 -1.72
CA LEU A 202 41.03 -32.13 -2.33
C LEU A 202 41.73 -33.28 -1.59
N THR A 203 41.00 -34.03 -0.78
CA THR A 203 41.39 -35.41 -0.40
C THR A 203 40.15 -36.32 -0.44
N PRO A 204 40.24 -37.55 -1.00
CA PRO A 204 39.10 -38.45 -1.10
C PRO A 204 38.92 -39.21 0.21
N ALA A 205 37.88 -38.88 0.98
CA ALA A 205 37.52 -39.64 2.18
C ALA A 205 36.58 -40.81 1.83
N SER A 206 37.03 -42.02 2.16
CA SER A 206 36.25 -43.27 2.12
C SER A 206 34.94 -43.18 2.93
N PRO A 207 33.89 -43.95 2.57
CA PRO A 207 32.65 -43.95 3.32
C PRO A 207 32.85 -44.65 4.67
N ARG A 208 32.58 -43.93 5.77
CA ARG A 208 32.49 -44.53 7.11
C ARG A 208 31.09 -45.10 7.36
N PRO A 209 30.96 -46.22 8.09
CA PRO A 209 29.69 -46.89 8.32
C PRO A 209 28.74 -46.07 9.20
N LEU A 210 27.44 -46.20 8.93
CA LEU A 210 26.34 -45.63 9.73
C LEU A 210 26.39 -46.15 11.17
N GLU A 211 26.83 -45.31 12.10
CA GLU A 211 26.63 -45.57 13.52
C GLU A 211 25.15 -45.41 13.91
N ARG A 212 24.69 -46.44 14.61
CA ARG A 212 23.34 -46.64 15.12
C ARG A 212 22.98 -45.54 16.12
N VAL A 213 22.07 -44.64 15.70
CA VAL A 213 21.46 -43.62 16.57
C VAL A 213 20.78 -44.33 17.76
N ALA A 214 21.33 -44.09 18.95
CA ALA A 214 20.73 -44.52 20.20
C ALA A 214 19.34 -43.87 20.36
N LYS A 215 18.32 -44.69 20.63
CA LYS A 215 16.95 -44.26 20.93
C LYS A 215 16.95 -43.28 22.11
N ARG A 216 16.84 -41.98 21.83
CA ARG A 216 16.34 -41.01 22.80
C ARG A 216 14.82 -41.09 22.82
N LYS A 217 14.28 -41.23 24.04
CA LYS A 217 12.85 -41.39 24.33
C LYS A 217 12.05 -40.23 23.72
N ARG A 218 10.91 -40.58 23.12
CA ARG A 218 9.85 -39.67 22.70
C ARG A 218 9.40 -38.87 23.93
N ALA A 219 9.56 -37.56 23.86
CA ALA A 219 8.85 -36.60 24.67
C ALA A 219 8.17 -35.66 23.69
N ASP A 220 6.85 -35.81 23.61
CA ASP A 220 5.82 -34.91 23.11
C ASP A 220 5.98 -34.27 21.73
N ASP A 221 5.05 -34.63 20.85
CA ASP A 221 4.73 -33.95 19.59
C ASP A 221 4.41 -32.47 19.86
N MET A 222 5.43 -31.62 19.75
CA MET A 222 5.23 -30.20 19.48
C MET A 222 6.09 -29.78 18.29
N PRO A 223 5.49 -29.14 17.26
CA PRO A 223 6.29 -28.55 16.21
C PRO A 223 7.22 -27.51 16.83
N PRO A 224 8.46 -27.38 16.31
CA PRO A 224 9.38 -26.37 16.79
C PRO A 224 8.72 -24.99 16.73
N PRO A 225 8.93 -24.12 17.74
CA PRO A 225 8.33 -22.79 17.74
C PRO A 225 8.72 -22.07 16.45
N ARG A 226 7.71 -21.67 15.66
CA ARG A 226 7.92 -20.87 14.45
C ARG A 226 8.79 -19.67 14.81
N ALA A 227 9.94 -19.56 14.15
CA ALA A 227 10.78 -18.37 14.27
C ALA A 227 9.95 -17.15 13.84
N PRO A 228 9.99 -16.04 14.59
CA PRO A 228 9.27 -14.82 14.20
C PRO A 228 9.97 -14.21 12.98
N GLY A 229 9.49 -14.57 11.80
CA GLY A 229 10.02 -14.17 10.50
C GLY A 229 10.23 -15.37 9.58
N GLY A 230 9.17 -15.76 8.86
CA GLY A 230 9.23 -16.79 7.82
C GLY A 230 10.21 -16.42 6.71
N LEU A 231 10.84 -17.43 6.11
CA LEU A 231 11.63 -17.26 4.89
C LEU A 231 10.74 -16.74 3.75
N PRO A 232 11.28 -16.11 2.68
CA PRO A 232 10.49 -15.70 1.51
C PRO A 232 9.54 -16.78 0.98
N LEU A 233 10.00 -18.03 0.90
CA LEU A 233 9.20 -19.19 0.51
C LEU A 233 8.04 -19.50 1.47
N ASP A 234 8.20 -19.18 2.75
CA ASP A 234 7.18 -19.41 3.80
C ASP A 234 6.03 -18.39 3.65
N VAL A 235 6.34 -17.14 3.27
CA VAL A 235 5.31 -16.11 3.03
C VAL A 235 4.49 -16.40 1.77
N GLU A 236 5.14 -16.85 0.70
CA GLU A 236 4.45 -17.25 -0.54
C GLU A 236 3.54 -18.46 -0.32
N PHE A 237 4.05 -19.48 0.41
CA PHE A 237 3.28 -20.68 0.72
C PHE A 237 2.05 -20.37 1.58
N GLU A 238 2.21 -19.62 2.68
CA GLU A 238 1.09 -19.28 3.57
C GLU A 238 0.00 -18.49 2.84
N GLN A 239 0.36 -17.56 1.96
CA GLN A 239 -0.63 -16.81 1.18
C GLN A 239 -1.35 -17.67 0.15
N MET A 240 -0.62 -18.54 -0.56
CA MET A 240 -1.25 -19.50 -1.47
C MET A 240 -2.19 -20.45 -0.70
N TRP A 241 -1.76 -20.90 0.48
CA TRP A 241 -2.55 -21.78 1.34
C TRP A 241 -3.83 -21.12 1.86
N GLU A 242 -3.75 -19.90 2.40
CA GLU A 242 -4.91 -19.12 2.84
C GLU A 242 -5.87 -18.76 1.69
N GLY A 243 -5.33 -18.57 0.49
CA GLY A 243 -6.08 -18.29 -0.73
C GLY A 243 -6.52 -19.52 -1.52
N THR A 244 -6.19 -20.74 -1.06
CA THR A 244 -6.57 -21.97 -1.78
C THR A 244 -8.08 -22.15 -1.69
N SER A 245 -8.74 -22.20 -2.85
CA SER A 245 -10.13 -22.62 -2.97
C SER A 245 -10.22 -24.12 -3.23
N ASP A 246 -11.39 -24.71 -2.97
CA ASP A 246 -11.69 -26.07 -3.41
C ASP A 246 -11.63 -26.17 -4.94
N LEU A 247 -11.31 -27.37 -5.43
CA LEU A 247 -11.22 -27.66 -6.87
C LEU A 247 -12.59 -27.42 -7.53
N ASP A 248 -12.66 -26.50 -8.49
CA ASP A 248 -13.89 -26.18 -9.21
C ASP A 248 -13.97 -26.85 -10.60
N GLU A 249 -15.12 -26.69 -11.26
CA GLU A 249 -15.39 -27.29 -12.58
C GLU A 249 -14.47 -26.75 -13.67
N ASP A 250 -14.14 -25.45 -13.62
CA ASP A 250 -13.25 -24.78 -14.57
C ASP A 250 -11.79 -25.28 -14.42
N GLU A 251 -11.37 -25.62 -13.21
CA GLU A 251 -10.07 -26.23 -12.91
C GLU A 251 -10.00 -27.68 -13.39
N LEU A 252 -11.08 -28.44 -13.19
CA LEU A 252 -11.21 -29.83 -13.64
C LEU A 252 -11.20 -29.90 -15.18
N GLU A 253 -11.89 -28.98 -15.84
CA GLU A 253 -11.86 -28.83 -17.29
C GLU A 253 -10.45 -28.48 -17.80
N ARG A 254 -9.76 -27.51 -17.17
CA ARG A 254 -8.36 -27.18 -17.50
C ARG A 254 -7.43 -28.39 -17.33
N MET A 255 -7.59 -29.16 -16.26
CA MET A 255 -6.80 -30.39 -16.06
C MET A 255 -7.04 -31.42 -17.15
N HIS A 256 -8.30 -31.60 -17.57
CA HIS A 256 -8.66 -32.48 -18.67
C HIS A 256 -8.11 -32.00 -20.01
N GLU A 257 -8.14 -30.69 -20.28
CA GLU A 257 -7.52 -30.08 -21.46
C GLU A 257 -6.01 -30.33 -21.49
N TYR A 258 -5.31 -30.12 -20.37
CA TYR A 258 -3.88 -30.40 -20.28
C TYR A 258 -3.56 -31.88 -20.48
N ALA A 259 -4.35 -32.78 -19.91
CA ALA A 259 -4.18 -34.21 -20.08
C ALA A 259 -4.42 -34.65 -21.54
N ARG A 260 -5.46 -34.13 -22.19
CA ARG A 260 -5.69 -34.36 -23.63
C ARG A 260 -4.55 -33.81 -24.49
N ALA A 261 -4.06 -32.61 -24.19
CA ALA A 261 -2.93 -32.00 -24.90
C ALA A 261 -1.63 -32.80 -24.73
N ALA A 262 -1.46 -33.47 -23.58
CA ALA A 262 -0.35 -34.38 -23.31
C ALA A 262 -0.57 -35.81 -23.87
N GLY A 263 -1.72 -36.09 -24.51
CA GLY A 263 -2.04 -37.40 -25.07
C GLY A 263 -2.39 -38.46 -24.03
N LEU A 264 -2.78 -38.06 -22.82
CA LEU A 264 -3.22 -38.96 -21.76
C LEU A 264 -4.73 -39.23 -21.89
N GLU A 265 -5.14 -40.48 -21.69
CA GLU A 265 -6.54 -40.84 -21.61
C GLU A 265 -7.14 -40.30 -20.31
N VAL A 266 -8.13 -39.42 -20.45
CA VAL A 266 -8.88 -38.87 -19.32
C VAL A 266 -10.14 -39.72 -19.15
N PRO A 267 -10.34 -40.37 -17.98
CA PRO A 267 -11.58 -41.08 -17.70
C PRO A 267 -12.77 -40.12 -17.77
N GLN A 268 -13.88 -40.56 -18.37
CA GLN A 268 -15.14 -39.81 -18.38
C GLN A 268 -15.76 -39.70 -16.99
#